data_AF-A0A0F8ZII7-F1
#
_entry.id   AF-A0A0F8ZII7-F1
#
_cell.length_a   1.000
_cell.length_b   1.000
_cell.length_c   1.000
_cell.angle_alpha   90.00
_cell.angle_beta   90.00
_cell.angle_gamma   90.00
#
_symmetry.space_group_name_H-M   'P 1'
#
loop_
_entity.id
_entity.type
_entity.pdbx_description
1 polymer ?
#
loop_
_entity_poly.entity_id
_entity_poly.type
_entity_poly.pdbx_seq_one_letter_code
_entity_poly.pdbx_strand_id
1 'polypeptide(L)'
;IEGVIDQTEDSEIKKMMIGIKKKIKEGKSVSQAFSDHPEYFNKMYISTLHAGEVSGKLDVVFERLSTMYEKSQALKSKLRASLTYPSLMLVFAVLIIVFLVSFLIPTFAKMFVEFGQVLPLPTRILIGISNIVTKAWWAILLFLALLAFIFNRVYKNEKGKKYFDLLVLRLPIIKNLVLGTFTVRFSYTMSLMLYNGVGIIESLENTLGIFRNVVFKDLLNNAIDMVRKGEKLSRALASGIVFNSSILGMIHAGEAGDRVPDVLEKIGAYAEVEIEERIKTLTSLIEPVVIMIIGLFVGFVVLAIMLPIFQVNQMFG
;
A
#
# COMPACT_ATOMS: atom_id res chain seq x y z
N ILE A 1 30.44 7.77 12.03
CA ILE A 1 30.10 6.33 12.19
C ILE A 1 30.16 5.87 13.64
N GLU A 2 31.18 6.24 14.43
CA GLU A 2 31.31 5.84 15.84
C GLU A 2 30.15 6.34 16.71
N GLY A 3 29.81 7.63 16.62
CA GLY A 3 28.65 8.16 17.34
C GLY A 3 27.31 7.49 17.00
N VAL A 4 27.15 7.00 15.75
CA VAL A 4 25.93 6.24 15.36
C VAL A 4 25.90 4.86 16.02
N ILE A 5 27.04 4.18 16.09
CA ILE A 5 27.16 2.86 16.75
C ILE A 5 26.84 2.97 18.25
N ASP A 6 27.30 4.04 18.89
CA ASP A 6 27.11 4.25 20.33
C ASP A 6 25.67 4.58 20.68
N GLN A 7 24.96 5.31 19.80
CA GLN A 7 23.56 5.68 19.97
C GLN A 7 22.55 4.61 19.48
N THR A 8 23.02 3.57 18.77
CA THR A 8 22.14 2.50 18.27
C THR A 8 21.83 1.48 19.36
N GLU A 9 20.55 1.38 19.74
CA GLU A 9 20.05 0.41 20.71
C GLU A 9 19.83 -0.99 20.11
N ASP A 10 19.44 -1.06 18.83
CA ASP A 10 19.18 -2.32 18.14
C ASP A 10 20.48 -3.11 17.89
N SER A 11 20.55 -4.32 18.45
CA SER A 11 21.75 -5.17 18.41
C SER A 11 22.14 -5.58 16.98
N GLU A 12 21.17 -5.80 16.09
CA GLU A 12 21.43 -6.21 14.71
C GLU A 12 21.94 -5.03 13.88
N ILE A 13 21.32 -3.85 14.03
CA ILE A 13 21.80 -2.62 13.38
C ILE A 13 23.20 -2.27 13.89
N LYS A 14 23.46 -2.40 15.19
CA LYS A 14 24.77 -2.12 15.78
C LYS A 14 25.85 -3.06 15.21
N LYS A 15 25.57 -4.36 15.09
CA LYS A 15 26.48 -5.33 14.46
C LYS A 15 26.78 -4.98 13.00
N MET A 16 25.75 -4.64 12.23
CA MET A 16 25.89 -4.22 10.83
C MET A 16 26.79 -2.97 10.72
N MET A 17 26.56 -1.95 11.53
CA MET A 17 27.36 -0.72 11.54
C MET A 17 28.82 -0.97 11.96
N ILE A 18 29.07 -1.87 12.92
CA ILE A 18 30.43 -2.30 13.29
C ILE A 18 31.10 -3.03 12.10
N GLY A 19 30.37 -3.89 11.39
CA GLY A 19 30.83 -4.58 10.18
C GLY A 19 31.25 -3.60 9.09
N ILE A 20 30.39 -2.62 8.78
CA ILE A 20 30.68 -1.55 7.80
C ILE A 20 31.93 -0.76 8.23
N LYS A 21 32.02 -0.33 9.50
CA LYS A 21 33.19 0.39 10.02
C LYS A 21 34.48 -0.41 9.83
N LYS A 22 34.45 -1.72 10.13
CA LYS A 22 35.60 -2.61 9.96
C LYS A 22 36.03 -2.67 8.50
N LYS A 23 35.09 -2.83 7.56
CA LYS A 23 35.39 -2.89 6.12
C LYS A 23 36.00 -1.60 5.57
N ILE A 24 35.49 -0.44 6.01
CA ILE A 24 36.08 0.85 5.62
C ILE A 24 37.51 0.98 6.18
N LYS A 25 37.73 0.56 7.44
CA LYS A 25 39.09 0.54 8.03
C LYS A 25 40.05 -0.45 7.34
N GLU A 26 39.53 -1.53 6.76
CA GLU A 26 40.27 -2.48 5.93
C GLU A 26 40.60 -1.92 4.53
N GLY A 27 40.18 -0.70 4.21
CA GLY A 27 40.46 -0.04 2.93
C GLY A 27 39.44 -0.33 1.84
N LYS A 28 38.32 -1.01 2.14
CA LYS A 28 37.20 -1.09 1.19
C LYS A 28 36.55 0.28 1.00
N SER A 29 36.05 0.47 -0.21
CA SER A 29 35.22 1.62 -0.56
C SER A 29 33.93 1.66 0.28
N VAL A 30 33.36 2.85 0.50
CA VAL A 30 32.12 3.02 1.27
C VAL A 30 30.97 2.28 0.59
N SER A 31 30.82 2.43 -0.72
CA SER A 31 29.78 1.73 -1.48
C SER A 31 29.92 0.20 -1.37
N GLN A 32 31.14 -0.33 -1.40
CA GLN A 32 31.40 -1.76 -1.20
C GLN A 32 31.07 -2.23 0.22
N ALA A 33 31.47 -1.47 1.25
CA ALA A 33 31.21 -1.83 2.64
C ALA A 33 29.70 -1.92 2.94
N PHE A 34 28.89 -1.03 2.35
CA PHE A 34 27.43 -1.08 2.47
C PHE A 34 26.81 -2.19 1.62
N SER A 35 27.41 -2.57 0.49
CA SER A 35 26.90 -3.62 -0.40
C SER A 35 26.93 -5.03 0.21
N ASP A 36 27.77 -5.25 1.23
CA ASP A 36 27.84 -6.49 2.01
C ASP A 36 26.54 -6.73 2.83
N HIS A 37 25.63 -5.73 2.90
CA HIS A 37 24.38 -5.75 3.68
C HIS A 37 23.12 -5.45 2.82
N PRO A 38 22.80 -6.28 1.80
CA PRO A 38 21.70 -6.05 0.86
C PRO A 38 20.30 -6.08 1.50
N GLU A 39 20.17 -6.66 2.69
CA GLU A 39 18.94 -6.69 3.48
C GLU A 39 18.54 -5.29 4.01
N TYR A 40 19.51 -4.39 4.18
CA TYR A 40 19.29 -3.00 4.59
C TYR A 40 19.47 -2.01 3.43
N PHE A 41 20.41 -2.28 2.51
CA PHE A 41 20.78 -1.35 1.43
C PHE A 41 20.52 -1.97 0.06
N ASN A 42 19.43 -1.52 -0.58
CA ASN A 42 19.13 -1.93 -1.95
C ASN A 42 20.14 -1.34 -2.96
N LYS A 43 20.10 -1.82 -4.22
CA LYS A 43 21.01 -1.37 -5.30
C LYS A 43 21.04 0.14 -5.52
N MET A 44 19.92 0.82 -5.30
CA MET A 44 19.85 2.27 -5.45
C MET A 44 20.65 2.99 -4.36
N TYR A 45 20.61 2.55 -3.09
CA TYR A 45 21.49 3.08 -2.05
C TYR A 45 22.96 2.90 -2.42
N ILE A 46 23.33 1.68 -2.87
CA ILE A 46 24.72 1.36 -3.21
C ILE A 46 25.22 2.20 -4.40
N SER A 47 24.42 2.33 -5.46
CA SER A 47 24.80 3.10 -6.65
C SER A 47 24.91 4.60 -6.35
N THR A 48 24.04 5.13 -5.49
CA THR A 48 24.11 6.54 -5.06
C THR A 48 25.35 6.78 -4.20
N LEU A 49 25.67 5.88 -3.26
CA LEU A 49 26.91 5.94 -2.47
C LEU A 49 28.15 5.84 -3.36
N HIS A 50 28.12 4.99 -4.38
CA HIS A 50 29.23 4.85 -5.33
C HIS A 50 29.47 6.14 -6.12
N ALA A 51 28.42 6.77 -6.65
CA ALA A 51 28.55 8.04 -7.33
C ALA A 51 29.02 9.18 -6.40
N GLY A 52 28.56 9.17 -5.15
CA GLY A 52 29.05 10.05 -4.09
C GLY A 52 30.52 9.87 -3.76
N GLU A 53 30.97 8.62 -3.71
CA GLU A 53 32.36 8.22 -3.47
C GLU A 53 33.27 8.67 -4.62
N VAL A 54 32.86 8.41 -5.87
CA VAL A 54 33.60 8.83 -7.08
C VAL A 54 33.68 10.36 -7.19
N SER A 55 32.62 11.07 -6.82
CA SER A 55 32.57 12.54 -6.88
C SER A 55 33.15 13.25 -5.65
N GLY A 56 33.53 12.49 -4.60
CA GLY A 56 34.05 13.04 -3.35
C GLY A 56 33.01 13.79 -2.50
N LYS A 57 31.71 13.56 -2.73
CA LYS A 57 30.58 14.28 -2.10
C LYS A 57 29.72 13.36 -1.23
N LEU A 58 30.36 12.47 -0.48
CA LEU A 58 29.66 11.50 0.38
C LEU A 58 28.79 12.16 1.45
N ASP A 59 29.21 13.31 1.97
CA ASP A 59 28.46 14.15 2.91
C ASP A 59 27.10 14.55 2.33
N VAL A 60 27.08 15.09 1.12
CA VAL A 60 25.85 15.48 0.40
C VAL A 60 24.98 14.26 0.10
N VAL A 61 25.60 13.14 -0.28
CA VAL A 61 24.87 11.90 -0.57
C VAL A 61 24.18 11.36 0.68
N PHE A 62 24.88 11.32 1.81
CA PHE A 62 24.29 10.87 3.07
C PHE A 62 23.16 11.78 3.54
N GLU A 63 23.31 13.10 3.40
CA GLU A 63 22.23 14.05 3.71
C GLU A 63 21.00 13.78 2.85
N ARG A 64 21.16 13.66 1.53
CA ARG A 64 20.04 13.41 0.62
C ARG A 64 19.39 12.03 0.83
N LEU A 65 20.18 11.01 1.14
CA LEU A 65 19.66 9.68 1.50
C LEU A 65 18.85 9.75 2.80
N SER A 66 19.29 10.54 3.79
CA SER A 66 18.52 10.80 5.01
C SER A 66 17.20 11.48 4.69
N THR A 67 17.21 12.57 3.93
CA THR A 67 15.98 13.29 3.53
C THR A 67 15.01 12.39 2.77
N MET A 68 15.49 11.54 1.85
CA MET A 68 14.64 10.59 1.13
C MET A 68 14.02 9.55 2.07
N TYR A 69 14.79 9.06 3.04
CA TYR A 69 14.30 8.13 4.05
C TYR A 69 13.25 8.78 4.96
N GLU A 70 13.49 10.01 5.42
CA GLU A 70 12.53 10.81 6.19
C GLU A 70 11.22 11.02 5.43
N LYS A 71 11.28 11.48 4.16
CA LYS A 71 10.09 11.61 3.30
C LYS A 71 9.35 10.28 3.16
N SER A 72 10.07 9.18 2.93
CA SER A 72 9.48 7.84 2.80
C SER A 72 8.78 7.38 4.09
N GLN A 73 9.37 7.65 5.26
CA GLN A 73 8.79 7.32 6.55
C GLN A 73 7.63 8.24 6.90
N ALA A 74 7.71 9.53 6.59
CA ALA A 74 6.62 10.49 6.76
C ALA A 74 5.40 10.05 5.95
N LEU A 75 5.59 9.72 4.66
CA LEU A 75 4.53 9.17 3.82
C LEU A 75 3.93 7.90 4.46
N LYS A 76 4.76 6.91 4.81
CA LYS A 76 4.28 5.66 5.44
C LYS A 76 3.52 5.91 6.75
N SER A 77 3.99 6.84 7.57
CA SER A 77 3.37 7.22 8.83
C SER A 77 2.01 7.88 8.59
N LYS A 78 1.92 8.82 7.65
CA LYS A 78 0.66 9.44 7.23
C LYS A 78 -0.32 8.41 6.70
N LEU A 79 0.11 7.53 5.79
CA LEU A 79 -0.71 6.43 5.27
C LEU A 79 -1.28 5.57 6.41
N ARG A 80 -0.44 5.19 7.38
CA ARG A 80 -0.86 4.41 8.54
C ARG A 80 -1.85 5.17 9.39
N ALA A 81 -1.54 6.41 9.76
CA ALA A 81 -2.38 7.24 10.62
C ALA A 81 -3.78 7.45 10.03
N SER A 82 -3.88 7.74 8.73
CA SER A 82 -5.16 7.94 8.04
C SER A 82 -6.01 6.67 7.93
N LEU A 83 -5.40 5.48 8.01
CA LEU A 83 -6.10 4.19 7.95
C LEU A 83 -6.43 3.62 9.33
N THR A 84 -5.76 4.08 10.39
CA THR A 84 -6.02 3.64 11.77
C THR A 84 -7.48 3.88 12.16
N TYR A 85 -8.02 5.07 11.91
CA TYR A 85 -9.39 5.41 12.29
C TYR A 85 -10.45 4.55 11.57
N PRO A 86 -10.45 4.42 10.23
CA PRO A 86 -11.30 3.46 9.51
C PRO A 86 -11.21 2.03 10.02
N SER A 87 -10.00 1.55 10.32
CA SER A 87 -9.82 0.19 10.81
C SER A 87 -10.51 -0.04 12.16
N LEU A 88 -10.43 0.93 13.07
CA LEU A 88 -11.08 0.87 14.37
C LEU A 88 -12.61 0.87 14.23
N MET A 89 -13.17 1.77 13.41
CA MET A 89 -14.61 1.80 13.14
C MET A 89 -15.13 0.49 12.54
N LEU A 90 -14.40 -0.09 11.57
CA LEU A 90 -14.76 -1.37 10.97
C LEU A 90 -14.73 -2.52 12.00
N VAL A 91 -13.75 -2.53 12.90
CA VAL A 91 -13.71 -3.50 14.00
C VAL A 91 -14.95 -3.38 14.88
N PHE A 92 -15.33 -2.16 15.30
CA PHE A 92 -16.56 -1.95 16.08
C PHE A 92 -17.82 -2.33 15.31
N ALA A 93 -17.91 -2.00 14.03
CA ALA A 93 -19.04 -2.37 13.18
C ALA A 93 -19.22 -3.90 13.12
N VAL A 94 -18.11 -4.63 12.89
CA VAL A 94 -18.11 -6.10 12.88
C VAL A 94 -18.49 -6.66 14.25
N LEU A 95 -17.94 -6.10 15.35
CA LEU A 95 -18.28 -6.52 16.70
C LEU A 95 -19.78 -6.37 17.01
N ILE A 96 -20.38 -5.22 16.65
CA ILE A 96 -21.81 -4.97 16.83
C ILE A 96 -22.64 -5.98 16.01
N ILE A 97 -22.30 -6.19 14.73
CA ILE A 97 -23.01 -7.15 13.88
C ILE A 97 -22.90 -8.57 14.45
N VAL A 98 -21.70 -9.01 14.83
CA VAL A 98 -21.48 -10.34 15.42
C VAL A 98 -22.25 -10.49 16.73
N PHE A 99 -22.28 -9.47 17.58
CA PHE A 99 -23.05 -9.49 18.83
C PHE A 99 -24.56 -9.63 18.57
N LEU A 100 -25.12 -8.80 17.68
CA LEU A 100 -26.55 -8.86 17.32
C LEU A 100 -26.93 -10.24 16.75
N VAL A 101 -26.08 -10.77 15.88
CA VAL A 101 -26.29 -12.06 15.22
C VAL A 101 -26.12 -13.23 16.17
N SER A 102 -25.16 -13.18 17.10
CA SER A 102 -24.84 -14.33 17.96
C SER A 102 -25.69 -14.41 19.21
N PHE A 103 -26.12 -13.27 19.76
CA PHE A 103 -26.88 -13.24 21.02
C PHE A 103 -28.33 -12.81 20.82
N LEU A 104 -28.55 -11.70 20.13
CA LEU A 104 -29.87 -11.08 20.05
C LEU A 104 -30.81 -11.92 19.18
N ILE A 105 -30.40 -12.27 17.96
CA ILE A 105 -31.23 -13.04 17.02
C ILE A 105 -31.64 -14.42 17.57
N PRO A 106 -30.75 -15.26 18.13
CA PRO A 106 -31.13 -16.56 18.69
C PRO A 106 -32.10 -16.46 19.86
N THR A 107 -31.96 -15.42 20.69
CA THR A 107 -32.85 -15.19 21.84
C THR A 107 -34.28 -14.94 21.38
N PHE A 108 -34.47 -14.04 20.40
CA PHE A 108 -35.80 -13.79 19.81
C PHE A 108 -36.31 -15.00 19.03
N ALA A 109 -35.46 -15.70 18.29
CA ALA A 109 -35.86 -16.88 17.53
C ALA A 109 -36.42 -17.99 18.44
N LYS A 110 -35.78 -18.26 19.59
CA LYS A 110 -36.28 -19.23 20.58
C LYS A 110 -37.66 -18.83 21.11
N MET A 111 -37.81 -17.58 21.49
CA MET A 111 -39.08 -17.03 21.98
C MET A 111 -40.22 -17.20 20.96
N PHE A 112 -39.96 -16.96 19.67
CA PHE A 112 -40.98 -17.12 18.62
C PHE A 112 -41.34 -18.58 18.31
N VAL A 113 -40.38 -19.52 18.43
CA VAL A 113 -40.66 -20.95 18.27
C VAL A 113 -41.54 -21.46 19.43
N GLU A 114 -41.34 -20.97 20.64
CA GLU A 114 -42.19 -21.29 21.81
C GLU A 114 -43.65 -20.83 21.61
N PHE A 115 -43.88 -19.77 20.84
CA PHE A 115 -45.22 -19.33 20.44
C PHE A 115 -45.86 -20.16 19.31
N GLY A 116 -45.19 -21.21 18.80
CA GLY A 116 -45.76 -22.15 17.83
C GLY A 116 -45.97 -21.58 16.41
N GLN A 117 -45.33 -20.46 16.08
CA GLN A 117 -45.54 -19.74 14.82
C GLN A 117 -44.46 -20.03 13.78
N VAL A 118 -44.85 -19.99 12.49
CA VAL A 118 -43.92 -20.09 11.38
C VAL A 118 -43.20 -18.75 11.21
N LEU A 119 -41.89 -18.75 11.44
CA LEU A 119 -41.07 -17.55 11.33
C LEU A 119 -41.14 -16.94 9.91
N PRO A 120 -41.30 -15.61 9.76
CA PRO A 120 -41.20 -14.91 8.48
C PRO A 120 -39.85 -15.13 7.78
N LEU A 121 -39.82 -14.92 6.46
CA LEU A 121 -38.61 -15.06 5.64
C LEU A 121 -37.42 -14.22 6.15
N PRO A 122 -37.57 -12.93 6.49
CA PRO A 122 -36.46 -12.12 7.01
C PRO A 122 -35.83 -12.71 8.27
N THR A 123 -36.65 -13.21 9.21
CA THR A 123 -36.20 -13.84 10.45
C THR A 123 -35.47 -15.16 10.18
N ARG A 124 -35.96 -15.98 9.23
CA ARG A 124 -35.28 -17.21 8.80
C ARG A 124 -33.91 -16.95 8.18
N ILE A 125 -33.78 -15.91 7.35
CA ILE A 125 -32.49 -15.51 6.76
C ILE A 125 -31.50 -15.12 7.88
N LEU A 126 -31.93 -14.30 8.84
CA LEU A 126 -31.09 -13.89 9.98
C LEU A 126 -30.66 -15.07 10.85
N ILE A 127 -31.54 -16.02 11.11
CA ILE A 127 -31.20 -17.25 11.84
C ILE A 127 -30.20 -18.10 11.05
N GLY A 128 -30.32 -18.17 9.73
CA GLY A 128 -29.34 -18.81 8.86
C GLY A 128 -27.95 -18.19 9.00
N ILE A 129 -27.86 -16.85 8.91
CA ILE A 129 -26.62 -16.10 9.12
C ILE A 129 -26.09 -16.33 10.55
N SER A 130 -26.96 -16.30 11.55
CA SER A 130 -26.62 -16.56 12.95
C SER A 130 -26.02 -17.93 13.19
N ASN A 131 -26.61 -18.98 12.60
CA ASN A 131 -26.07 -20.33 12.70
C ASN A 131 -24.69 -20.44 12.04
N ILE A 132 -24.45 -19.74 10.92
CA ILE A 132 -23.11 -19.71 10.30
C ILE A 132 -22.10 -19.04 11.24
N VAL A 133 -22.45 -17.87 11.80
CA VAL A 133 -21.55 -17.11 12.67
C VAL A 133 -21.30 -17.82 14.01
N THR A 134 -22.28 -18.52 14.58
CA THR A 134 -22.16 -19.15 15.90
C THR A 134 -21.67 -20.61 15.83
N LYS A 135 -22.16 -21.41 14.87
CA LYS A 135 -21.86 -22.85 14.78
C LYS A 135 -20.81 -23.18 13.73
N ALA A 136 -20.69 -22.36 12.68
CA ALA A 136 -19.75 -22.58 11.57
C ALA A 136 -18.68 -21.48 11.46
N TRP A 137 -18.34 -20.80 12.57
CA TRP A 137 -17.28 -19.78 12.60
C TRP A 137 -15.93 -20.35 12.11
N TRP A 138 -15.65 -21.62 12.42
CA TRP A 138 -14.47 -22.33 11.95
C TRP A 138 -14.48 -22.51 10.42
N ALA A 139 -15.65 -22.65 9.80
CA ALA A 139 -15.78 -22.73 8.35
C ALA A 139 -15.48 -21.38 7.68
N ILE A 140 -15.81 -20.26 8.33
CA ILE A 140 -15.41 -18.91 7.89
C ILE A 140 -13.89 -18.78 7.92
N LEU A 141 -13.25 -19.18 9.02
CA LEU A 141 -11.78 -19.16 9.12
C LEU A 141 -11.11 -20.08 8.09
N LEU A 142 -11.67 -21.28 7.87
CA LEU A 142 -11.15 -22.23 6.90
C LEU A 142 -11.33 -21.70 5.46
N PHE A 143 -12.45 -21.05 5.16
CA PHE A 143 -12.69 -20.37 3.89
C PHE A 143 -11.69 -19.22 3.67
N LEU A 144 -11.45 -18.37 4.68
CA LEU A 144 -10.46 -17.30 4.62
C LEU A 144 -9.04 -17.84 4.46
N ALA A 145 -8.68 -18.91 5.17
CA ALA A 145 -7.38 -19.58 5.04
C ALA A 145 -7.20 -20.19 3.64
N LEU A 146 -8.24 -20.80 3.08
CA LEU A 146 -8.24 -21.33 1.72
C LEU A 146 -8.07 -20.21 0.69
N LEU A 147 -8.81 -19.11 0.82
CA LEU A 147 -8.63 -17.93 -0.03
C LEU A 147 -7.21 -17.36 0.07
N ALA A 148 -6.67 -17.23 1.28
CA ALA A 148 -5.30 -16.77 1.48
C ALA A 148 -4.27 -17.72 0.85
N PHE A 149 -4.49 -19.03 0.94
CA PHE A 149 -3.65 -20.04 0.32
C PHE A 149 -3.69 -19.99 -1.22
N ILE A 150 -4.90 -19.93 -1.80
CA ILE A 150 -5.09 -19.78 -3.26
C ILE A 150 -4.46 -18.47 -3.73
N PHE A 151 -4.73 -17.38 -3.03
CA PHE A 151 -4.14 -16.07 -3.32
C PHE A 151 -2.61 -16.14 -3.33
N ASN A 152 -2.00 -16.72 -2.28
CA ASN A 152 -0.55 -16.89 -2.20
C ASN A 152 0.00 -17.76 -3.35
N ARG A 153 -0.69 -18.84 -3.73
CA ARG A 153 -0.30 -19.70 -4.86
C ARG A 153 -0.38 -18.98 -6.20
N VAL A 154 -1.47 -18.24 -6.45
CA VAL A 154 -1.68 -17.47 -7.68
C VAL A 154 -0.69 -16.30 -7.77
N TYR A 155 -0.43 -15.61 -6.66
CA TYR A 155 0.49 -14.47 -6.61
C TYR A 155 1.97 -14.87 -6.76
N LYS A 156 2.33 -16.11 -6.40
CA LYS A 156 3.65 -16.67 -6.68
C LYS A 156 3.88 -17.03 -8.15
N ASN A 157 2.81 -17.24 -8.93
CA ASN A 157 2.90 -17.49 -10.36
C ASN A 157 2.98 -16.16 -11.13
N GLU A 158 3.91 -16.01 -12.07
CA GLU A 158 4.12 -14.76 -12.82
C GLU A 158 2.86 -14.30 -13.58
N LYS A 159 2.14 -15.23 -14.20
CA LYS A 159 0.87 -14.92 -14.91
C LYS A 159 -0.22 -14.47 -13.94
N GLY A 160 -0.32 -15.13 -12.79
CA GLY A 160 -1.30 -14.80 -11.75
C GLY A 160 -0.99 -13.45 -11.10
N LYS A 161 0.28 -13.17 -10.84
CA LYS A 161 0.76 -11.87 -10.37
C LYS A 161 0.46 -10.75 -11.35
N LYS A 162 0.74 -10.94 -12.65
CA LYS A 162 0.42 -9.94 -13.68
C LYS A 162 -1.09 -9.69 -13.78
N TYR A 163 -1.92 -10.73 -13.73
CA TYR A 163 -3.36 -10.58 -13.71
C TYR A 163 -3.86 -9.80 -12.49
N PHE A 164 -3.32 -10.10 -11.30
CA PHE A 164 -3.69 -9.40 -10.08
C PHE A 164 -3.23 -7.94 -10.09
N ASP A 165 -1.98 -7.66 -10.50
CA ASP A 165 -1.45 -6.30 -10.64
C ASP A 165 -2.31 -5.47 -11.61
N LEU A 166 -2.78 -6.07 -12.71
CA LEU A 166 -3.71 -5.43 -13.65
C LEU A 166 -5.11 -5.22 -13.05
N LEU A 167 -5.63 -6.19 -12.30
CA LEU A 167 -6.94 -6.10 -11.64
C LEU A 167 -6.96 -4.97 -10.60
N VAL A 168 -5.89 -4.83 -9.82
CA VAL A 168 -5.69 -3.71 -8.88
C VAL A 168 -5.73 -2.37 -9.62
N LEU A 169 -5.09 -2.28 -10.78
CA LEU A 169 -5.09 -1.08 -11.61
C LEU A 169 -6.42 -0.81 -12.35
N ARG A 170 -7.39 -1.74 -12.32
CA ARG A 170 -8.75 -1.52 -12.84
C ARG A 170 -9.69 -0.91 -11.82
N LEU A 171 -9.40 -1.03 -10.53
CA LEU A 171 -10.23 -0.44 -9.47
C LEU A 171 -9.93 1.06 -9.38
N PRO A 172 -10.84 1.96 -9.78
CA PRO A 172 -10.53 3.39 -9.98
C PRO A 172 -9.99 4.06 -8.71
N ILE A 173 -10.51 3.67 -7.55
CA ILE A 173 -10.09 4.16 -6.24
C ILE A 173 -8.64 3.74 -5.92
N ILE A 174 -8.33 2.45 -6.11
CA ILE A 174 -7.02 1.87 -5.75
C ILE A 174 -5.97 2.21 -6.80
N LYS A 175 -6.36 2.27 -8.09
CA LYS A 175 -5.51 2.63 -9.22
C LYS A 175 -4.77 3.92 -8.96
N ASN A 176 -5.46 4.99 -8.58
CA ASN A 176 -4.83 6.30 -8.41
C ASN A 176 -3.84 6.32 -7.24
N LEU A 177 -4.10 5.58 -6.16
CA LEU A 177 -3.15 5.44 -5.06
C LEU A 177 -1.91 4.66 -5.47
N VAL A 178 -2.09 3.58 -6.23
CA VAL A 178 -0.98 2.72 -6.69
C VAL A 178 -0.11 3.45 -7.71
N LEU A 179 -0.73 4.16 -8.67
CA LEU A 179 -0.03 5.00 -9.64
C LEU A 179 0.66 6.18 -8.96
N GLY A 180 -0.03 6.89 -8.06
CA GLY A 180 0.57 7.99 -7.28
C GLY A 180 1.78 7.53 -6.47
N THR A 181 1.66 6.41 -5.75
CA THR A 181 2.76 5.86 -4.95
C THR A 181 3.95 5.48 -5.83
N PHE A 182 3.69 4.93 -7.02
CA PHE A 182 4.75 4.69 -8.00
C PHE A 182 5.40 6.01 -8.43
N THR A 183 4.62 7.02 -8.81
CA THR A 183 5.13 8.34 -9.25
C THR A 183 5.99 9.00 -8.18
N VAL A 184 5.56 9.00 -6.91
CA VAL A 184 6.34 9.56 -5.79
C VAL A 184 7.68 8.85 -5.66
N ARG A 185 7.66 7.51 -5.55
CA ARG A 185 8.89 6.73 -5.39
C ARG A 185 9.80 6.86 -6.59
N PHE A 186 9.27 6.71 -7.80
CA PHE A 186 10.04 6.84 -9.04
C PHE A 186 10.71 8.20 -9.12
N SER A 187 9.96 9.28 -8.88
CA SER A 187 10.46 10.64 -9.08
C SER A 187 11.51 11.03 -8.04
N TYR A 188 11.29 10.71 -6.75
CA TYR A 188 12.30 10.95 -5.72
C TYR A 188 13.54 10.08 -5.90
N THR A 189 13.40 8.80 -6.26
CA THR A 189 14.53 7.91 -6.52
C THR A 189 15.36 8.39 -7.71
N MET A 190 14.72 8.66 -8.84
CA MET A 190 15.41 9.16 -10.04
C MET A 190 16.05 10.52 -9.78
N SER A 191 15.33 11.46 -9.15
CA SER A 191 15.88 12.78 -8.78
C SER A 191 17.14 12.64 -7.93
N LEU A 192 17.09 11.81 -6.88
CA LEU A 192 18.21 11.58 -5.99
C LEU A 192 19.43 11.01 -6.72
N MET A 193 19.23 9.99 -7.56
CA MET A 193 20.33 9.36 -8.29
C MET A 193 20.97 10.34 -9.29
N LEU A 194 20.13 11.07 -10.05
CA LEU A 194 20.61 12.05 -11.02
C LEU A 194 21.33 13.24 -10.36
N TYR A 195 20.84 13.74 -9.22
CA TYR A 195 21.53 14.80 -8.44
C TYR A 195 22.92 14.37 -7.98
N ASN A 196 23.08 13.08 -7.68
CA ASN A 196 24.36 12.52 -7.25
C ASN A 196 25.23 12.05 -8.43
N GLY A 197 24.87 12.41 -9.66
CA GLY A 197 25.67 12.17 -10.86
C GLY A 197 25.55 10.76 -11.45
N VAL A 198 24.60 9.94 -10.98
CA VAL A 198 24.29 8.65 -11.61
C VAL A 198 23.62 8.92 -12.96
N GLY A 199 24.03 8.22 -14.03
CA GLY A 199 23.44 8.40 -15.36
C GLY A 199 21.96 7.99 -15.42
N ILE A 200 21.21 8.51 -16.41
CA ILE A 200 19.75 8.22 -16.57
C ILE A 200 19.48 6.72 -16.72
N ILE A 201 20.25 6.02 -17.55
CA ILE A 201 20.06 4.58 -17.80
C ILE A 201 20.29 3.78 -16.52
N GLU A 202 21.41 4.02 -15.84
CA GLU A 202 21.73 3.37 -14.57
C GLU A 202 20.69 3.70 -13.48
N SER A 203 20.20 4.95 -13.46
CA SER A 203 19.13 5.37 -12.55
C SER A 203 17.83 4.61 -12.80
N LEU A 204 17.44 4.42 -14.06
CA LEU A 204 16.25 3.64 -14.44
C LEU A 204 16.40 2.16 -14.07
N GLU A 205 17.57 1.56 -14.30
CA GLU A 205 17.86 0.16 -13.96
C GLU A 205 17.83 -0.09 -12.44
N ASN A 206 18.39 0.83 -11.66
CA ASN A 206 18.34 0.78 -10.21
C ASN A 206 16.91 0.95 -9.68
N THR A 207 16.18 1.90 -10.27
CA THR A 207 14.77 2.18 -9.92
C THR A 207 13.87 0.99 -10.25
N LEU A 208 14.10 0.28 -11.36
CA LEU A 208 13.41 -0.97 -11.71
C LEU A 208 13.50 -2.02 -10.59
N GLY A 209 14.65 -2.12 -9.92
CA GLY A 209 14.88 -3.06 -8.80
C GLY A 209 14.04 -2.79 -7.55
N ILE A 210 13.49 -1.58 -7.42
CA ILE A 210 12.68 -1.16 -6.26
C ILE A 210 11.23 -1.63 -6.40
N PHE A 211 10.72 -1.71 -7.62
CA PHE A 211 9.30 -1.99 -7.87
C PHE A 211 9.03 -3.48 -8.01
N ARG A 212 7.97 -3.96 -7.31
CA ARG A 212 7.53 -5.36 -7.39
C ARG A 212 6.45 -5.60 -8.44
N ASN A 213 5.64 -4.59 -8.74
CA ASN A 213 4.51 -4.69 -9.65
C ASN A 213 5.00 -4.87 -11.10
N VAL A 214 4.46 -5.87 -11.80
CA VAL A 214 4.92 -6.26 -13.13
C VAL A 214 4.64 -5.17 -14.18
N VAL A 215 3.53 -4.45 -14.07
CA VAL A 215 3.18 -3.37 -15.02
C VAL A 215 4.20 -2.25 -14.97
N PHE A 216 4.67 -1.90 -13.77
CA PHE A 216 5.72 -0.90 -13.59
C PHE A 216 7.08 -1.39 -14.07
N LYS A 217 7.39 -2.68 -13.90
CA LYS A 217 8.61 -3.26 -14.46
C LYS A 217 8.61 -3.24 -15.97
N ASP A 218 7.50 -3.64 -16.59
CA ASP A 218 7.34 -3.62 -18.05
C ASP A 218 7.49 -2.19 -18.60
N LEU A 219 6.88 -1.19 -17.94
CA LEU A 219 7.05 0.23 -18.28
C LEU A 219 8.52 0.67 -18.24
N LEU A 220 9.21 0.39 -17.13
CA LEU A 220 10.59 0.83 -16.93
C LEU A 220 11.57 0.12 -17.86
N ASN A 221 11.38 -1.19 -18.12
CA ASN A 221 12.19 -1.92 -19.10
C ASN A 221 12.08 -1.32 -20.49
N ASN A 222 10.85 -1.03 -20.94
CA ASN A 222 10.64 -0.38 -22.23
C ASN A 222 11.28 1.02 -22.27
N ALA A 223 11.16 1.78 -21.18
CA ALA A 223 11.77 3.10 -21.09
C ALA A 223 13.31 3.03 -21.16
N ILE A 224 13.94 2.06 -20.48
CA ILE A 224 15.38 1.80 -20.54
C ILE A 224 15.81 1.51 -21.99
N ASP A 225 15.11 0.63 -22.69
CA ASP A 225 15.42 0.28 -24.07
C ASP A 225 15.27 1.45 -25.04
N MET A 226 14.28 2.31 -24.83
CA MET A 226 14.11 3.53 -25.62
C MET A 226 15.23 4.53 -25.36
N VAL A 227 15.54 4.83 -24.09
CA VAL A 227 16.62 5.77 -23.74
C VAL A 227 17.98 5.28 -24.24
N ARG A 228 18.25 3.97 -24.18
CA ARG A 228 19.47 3.36 -24.78
C ARG A 228 19.56 3.58 -26.29
N LYS A 229 18.43 3.71 -26.99
CA LYS A 229 18.37 4.02 -28.44
C LYS A 229 18.44 5.53 -28.73
N GLY A 230 18.65 6.37 -27.72
CA GLY A 230 18.76 7.83 -27.87
C GLY A 230 17.42 8.58 -27.79
N GLU A 231 16.34 7.90 -27.41
CA GLU A 231 15.05 8.56 -27.17
C GLU A 231 15.08 9.42 -25.91
N LYS A 232 14.29 10.49 -25.91
CA LYS A 232 14.10 11.35 -24.73
C LYS A 232 13.40 10.56 -23.62
N LEU A 233 13.79 10.76 -22.36
CA LEU A 233 13.14 10.21 -21.16
C LEU A 233 11.63 10.53 -21.14
N SER A 234 11.24 11.77 -21.48
CA SER A 234 9.82 12.14 -21.56
C SER A 234 9.04 11.27 -22.56
N ARG A 235 9.63 10.95 -23.72
CA ARG A 235 9.02 10.05 -24.71
C ARG A 235 9.06 8.59 -24.27
N ALA A 236 10.17 8.16 -23.66
CA ALA A 236 10.34 6.81 -23.14
C ALA A 236 9.33 6.45 -22.04
N LEU A 237 8.92 7.43 -21.22
CA LEU A 237 7.92 7.25 -20.16
C LEU A 237 6.47 7.44 -20.63
N ALA A 238 6.27 7.92 -21.86
CA ALA A 238 4.93 8.18 -22.40
C ALA A 238 4.15 6.91 -22.76
N SER A 239 4.83 5.76 -22.90
CA SER A 239 4.23 4.51 -23.38
C SER A 239 3.38 3.76 -22.34
N GLY A 240 2.82 4.43 -21.34
CA GLY A 240 2.06 3.79 -20.27
C GLY A 240 1.01 4.67 -19.59
N ILE A 241 0.16 4.03 -18.77
CA ILE A 241 -0.97 4.67 -18.07
C ILE A 241 -0.57 5.45 -16.80
N VAL A 242 0.73 5.55 -16.53
CA VAL A 242 1.25 5.95 -15.22
C VAL A 242 1.46 7.46 -15.13
N PHE A 243 2.07 8.04 -16.16
CA PHE A 243 2.35 9.47 -16.21
C PHE A 243 1.32 10.16 -17.10
N ASN A 244 0.66 11.18 -16.56
CA ASN A 244 -0.26 12.02 -17.34
C ASN A 244 0.52 13.01 -18.22
N SER A 245 -0.18 13.68 -19.13
CA SER A 245 0.41 14.66 -20.05
C SER A 245 1.12 15.80 -19.32
N SER A 246 0.62 16.23 -18.17
CA SER A 246 1.23 17.29 -17.36
C SER A 246 2.59 16.86 -16.81
N ILE A 247 2.70 15.64 -16.27
CA ILE A 247 3.96 15.10 -15.76
C ILE A 247 4.97 14.91 -16.91
N LEU A 248 4.53 14.33 -18.03
CA LEU A 248 5.39 14.15 -19.20
C LEU A 248 5.90 15.49 -19.76
N GLY A 249 5.04 16.51 -19.79
CA GLY A 249 5.40 17.86 -20.20
C GLY A 249 6.40 18.53 -19.26
N MET A 250 6.25 18.34 -17.94
CA MET A 250 7.25 18.80 -16.97
C MET A 250 8.61 18.13 -17.21
N ILE A 251 8.64 16.80 -17.35
CA ILE A 251 9.88 16.05 -17.63
C ILE A 251 10.52 16.57 -18.92
N HIS A 252 9.73 16.76 -19.98
CA HIS A 252 10.21 17.30 -21.25
C HIS A 252 10.86 18.68 -21.11
N ALA A 253 10.26 19.58 -20.33
CA ALA A 253 10.82 20.89 -20.04
C ALA A 253 12.12 20.79 -19.20
N GLY A 254 12.19 19.82 -18.29
CA GLY A 254 13.39 19.50 -17.52
C GLY A 254 14.54 19.01 -18.40
N GLU A 255 14.26 18.17 -19.40
CA GLU A 255 15.25 17.69 -20.37
C GLU A 255 15.82 18.81 -21.22
N ALA A 256 14.98 19.76 -21.67
CA ALA A 256 15.42 20.89 -22.47
C ALA A 256 16.33 21.86 -21.71
N GLY A 257 16.19 21.91 -20.38
CA GLY A 257 16.93 22.82 -19.50
C GLY A 257 17.96 22.15 -18.61
N ASP A 258 18.31 20.88 -18.84
CA ASP A 258 19.22 20.07 -18.00
C ASP A 258 18.90 20.10 -16.50
N ARG A 259 17.59 20.12 -16.19
CA ARG A 259 17.02 20.22 -14.83
C ARG A 259 16.04 19.09 -14.54
N VAL A 260 16.26 17.94 -15.16
CA VAL A 260 15.47 16.71 -14.92
C VAL A 260 15.44 16.35 -13.42
N PRO A 261 16.55 16.43 -12.65
CA PRO A 261 16.52 16.13 -11.21
C PRO A 261 15.55 17.02 -10.43
N ASP A 262 15.58 18.34 -10.68
CA ASP A 262 14.73 19.32 -9.99
C ASP A 262 13.25 19.12 -10.33
N VAL A 263 12.98 18.84 -11.61
CA VAL A 263 11.62 18.60 -12.09
C VAL A 263 11.04 17.32 -11.48
N LEU A 264 11.83 16.24 -11.42
CA LEU A 264 11.40 14.99 -10.80
C LEU A 264 11.15 15.17 -9.29
N GLU A 265 11.96 15.95 -8.58
CA GLU A 265 11.68 16.26 -7.18
C GLU A 265 10.32 16.97 -7.02
N LYS A 266 10.04 17.97 -7.87
CA LYS A 266 8.74 18.67 -7.86
C LYS A 266 7.57 17.76 -8.21
N ILE A 267 7.73 16.85 -9.17
CA ILE A 267 6.71 15.84 -9.51
C ILE A 267 6.44 14.95 -8.30
N GLY A 268 7.49 14.49 -7.62
CA GLY A 268 7.38 13.69 -6.40
C GLY A 268 6.59 14.41 -5.31
N ALA A 269 6.93 15.67 -5.03
CA ALA A 269 6.23 16.48 -4.04
C ALA A 269 4.76 16.73 -4.39
N TYR A 270 4.47 17.03 -5.66
CA TYR A 270 3.09 17.21 -6.13
C TYR A 270 2.26 15.92 -5.98
N ALA A 271 2.81 14.79 -6.41
CA ALA A 271 2.13 13.50 -6.32
C ALA A 271 1.94 13.06 -4.85
N GLU A 272 2.83 13.43 -3.95
CA GLU A 272 2.71 13.16 -2.51
C GLU A 272 1.49 13.89 -1.92
N VAL A 273 1.32 15.18 -2.23
CA VAL A 273 0.13 15.95 -1.83
C VAL A 273 -1.15 15.34 -2.42
N GLU A 274 -1.13 14.97 -3.70
CA GLU A 274 -2.29 14.37 -4.36
C GLU A 274 -2.71 13.03 -3.71
N ILE A 275 -1.74 12.20 -3.30
CA ILE A 275 -2.02 10.96 -2.56
C ILE A 275 -2.65 11.27 -1.20
N GLU A 276 -2.12 12.25 -0.47
CA GLU A 276 -2.65 12.65 0.84
C GLU A 276 -4.10 13.11 0.75
N GLU A 277 -4.42 13.95 -0.22
CA GLU A 277 -5.80 14.41 -0.47
C GLU A 277 -6.73 13.25 -0.83
N ARG A 278 -6.29 12.36 -1.73
CA ARG A 278 -7.07 11.19 -2.12
C ARG A 278 -7.37 10.28 -0.94
N ILE A 279 -6.39 10.04 -0.06
CA ILE A 279 -6.57 9.23 1.13
C ILE A 279 -7.56 9.89 2.09
N LYS A 280 -7.44 11.20 2.30
CA LYS A 280 -8.39 11.95 3.13
C LYS A 280 -9.82 11.80 2.62
N THR A 281 -10.04 11.96 1.30
CA THR A 281 -11.36 11.78 0.69
C THR A 281 -11.89 10.35 0.84
N LEU A 282 -11.04 9.34 0.62
CA LEU A 282 -11.44 7.94 0.77
C LEU A 282 -11.80 7.63 2.22
N THR A 283 -10.97 8.06 3.17
CA THR A 283 -11.23 7.89 4.60
C THR A 283 -12.51 8.60 5.03
N SER A 284 -12.81 9.80 4.53
CA SER A 284 -14.06 10.51 4.88
C SER A 284 -15.33 9.85 4.34
N LEU A 285 -15.23 9.06 3.27
CA LEU A 285 -16.38 8.33 2.71
C LEU A 285 -16.66 7.02 3.44
N ILE A 286 -15.66 6.45 4.12
CA ILE A 286 -15.83 5.18 4.86
C ILE A 286 -16.83 5.35 5.99
N GLU A 287 -16.78 6.46 6.74
CA GLU A 287 -17.66 6.68 7.90
C GLU A 287 -19.16 6.68 7.52
N PRO A 288 -19.64 7.49 6.55
CA PRO A 288 -21.04 7.44 6.11
C PRO A 288 -21.47 6.06 5.61
N VAL A 289 -20.59 5.36 4.88
CA VAL A 289 -20.89 4.02 4.36
C VAL A 289 -21.03 3.02 5.50
N VAL A 290 -20.15 3.06 6.50
CA VAL A 290 -20.23 2.20 7.69
C VAL A 290 -21.51 2.47 8.47
N ILE A 291 -21.85 3.73 8.71
CA ILE A 291 -23.09 4.12 9.41
C ILE A 291 -24.31 3.62 8.64
N MET A 292 -24.34 3.78 7.32
CA MET A 292 -25.44 3.30 6.47
C MET A 292 -25.57 1.77 6.51
N ILE A 293 -24.46 1.04 6.48
CA ILE A 293 -24.46 -0.43 6.60
C ILE A 293 -24.99 -0.86 7.96
N ILE A 294 -24.51 -0.27 9.05
CA ILE A 294 -24.98 -0.58 10.41
C ILE A 294 -26.47 -0.23 10.54
N GLY A 295 -26.89 0.95 10.07
CA GLY A 295 -28.28 1.39 10.14
C GLY A 295 -29.22 0.47 9.37
N LEU A 296 -28.85 0.09 8.14
CA LEU A 296 -29.62 -0.84 7.32
C LEU A 296 -29.66 -2.24 7.96
N PHE A 297 -28.55 -2.68 8.53
CA PHE A 297 -28.48 -3.96 9.24
C PHE A 297 -29.36 -3.98 10.49
N VAL A 298 -29.27 -2.96 11.34
CA VAL A 298 -30.10 -2.81 12.54
C VAL A 298 -31.58 -2.70 12.16
N GLY A 299 -31.91 -1.89 11.15
CA GLY A 299 -33.28 -1.79 10.63
C GLY A 299 -33.83 -3.14 10.14
N PHE A 300 -33.00 -3.92 9.43
CA PHE A 300 -33.36 -5.26 9.00
C PHE A 300 -33.60 -6.22 10.18
N VAL A 301 -32.76 -6.15 11.23
CA VAL A 301 -32.95 -6.90 12.48
C VAL A 301 -34.26 -6.51 13.17
N VAL A 302 -34.55 -5.21 13.29
CA VAL A 302 -35.80 -4.72 13.88
C VAL A 302 -37.01 -5.22 13.11
N LEU A 303 -37.01 -5.11 11.77
CA LEU A 303 -38.10 -5.63 10.94
C LEU A 303 -38.30 -7.13 11.11
N ALA A 304 -37.20 -7.90 11.14
CA ALA A 304 -37.27 -9.34 11.31
C ALA A 304 -37.81 -9.77 12.69
N ILE A 305 -37.70 -8.93 13.71
CA ILE A 305 -38.24 -9.18 15.05
C ILE A 305 -39.68 -8.66 15.17
N MET A 306 -39.99 -7.47 14.65
CA MET A 306 -41.32 -6.87 14.80
C MET A 306 -42.38 -7.51 13.92
N LEU A 307 -42.03 -7.99 12.72
CA LEU A 307 -42.99 -8.65 11.82
C LEU A 307 -43.72 -9.83 12.48
N PRO A 308 -43.04 -10.80 13.12
CA PRO A 308 -43.71 -11.86 13.86
C PRO A 308 -44.63 -11.33 14.98
N ILE A 309 -44.21 -10.28 15.71
CA ILE A 309 -45.00 -9.69 16.80
C ILE A 309 -46.33 -9.13 16.27
N PHE A 310 -46.29 -8.42 15.14
CA PHE A 310 -47.51 -7.90 14.52
C PHE A 310 -48.45 -9.01 14.04
N GLN A 311 -47.90 -10.10 13.49
CA GLN A 311 -48.70 -11.26 13.05
C GLN A 311 -49.38 -11.96 14.22
N VAL A 312 -48.67 -12.10 15.36
CA VAL A 312 -49.25 -12.64 16.59
C VAL A 312 -50.41 -11.78 17.09
N ASN A 313 -50.23 -10.45 17.17
CA ASN A 313 -51.29 -9.55 17.62
C ASN A 313 -52.54 -9.57 16.72
N GLN A 314 -52.40 -9.70 15.40
CA GLN A 314 -53.52 -9.81 14.47
C GLN A 314 -54.27 -11.15 14.55
N MET A 315 -53.68 -12.19 15.16
CA MET A 315 -54.37 -13.45 15.41
C MET A 315 -55.15 -13.47 16.72
N PHE A 316 -54.78 -12.61 17.69
CA PHE A 316 -55.39 -12.54 19.02
C PHE A 316 -56.36 -11.37 19.21
N GLY A 317 -56.50 -10.48 18.23
CA GLY A 317 -57.53 -9.42 18.17
C GLY A 317 -58.41 -9.57 16.95
#